data_AF-A0A080LKZ0-F1
#
_entry.id   AF-A0A080LKZ0-F1
#
_cell.length_a   1.000
_cell.length_b   1.000
_cell.length_c   1.000
_cell.angle_alpha   90.00
_cell.angle_beta   90.00
_cell.angle_gamma   90.00
#
_symmetry.space_group_name_H-M   'P 1'
#
loop_
_entity.id
_entity.type
_entity.pdbx_description
1 polymer ?
#
loop_
_entity_poly.entity_id
_entity_poly.type
_entity_poly.pdbx_seq_one_letter_code
_entity_poly.pdbx_strand_id
1 'polypeptide(L)'
;MAKGILYLISILCVSFTLKAEEVTLESLHAAEGAVLNCTKDRLDLRLYGETSRSKIIVIKSKNTFEVLSNTEYYNIPIGYYDQNLKSETVFIVENKYFVKNNEIISAISLDPIYKKNATDDLSILSDALSEAHEDNKCLSWSLE
;
A
#
# COMPACT_ATOMS: atom_id res chain seq x y z
N MET A 1 -56.84 -15.02 6.22
CA MET A 1 -56.77 -14.93 7.69
C MET A 1 -55.33 -15.08 8.10
N ALA A 2 -54.91 -14.21 9.02
CA ALA A 2 -53.54 -13.97 9.42
C ALA A 2 -53.01 -14.96 10.47
N LYS A 3 -51.72 -14.74 10.79
CA LYS A 3 -50.89 -15.18 11.94
C LYS A 3 -49.98 -16.37 11.58
N GLY A 4 -48.66 -16.26 11.58
CA GLY A 4 -47.77 -15.37 12.35
C GLY A 4 -46.82 -16.24 13.18
N ILE A 5 -45.64 -15.71 13.52
CA ILE A 5 -44.44 -16.34 14.15
C ILE A 5 -43.46 -16.80 13.05
N LEU A 6 -42.42 -16.08 12.62
CA LEU A 6 -41.47 -15.14 13.25
C LEU A 6 -40.69 -15.72 14.45
N TYR A 7 -39.62 -16.45 14.14
CA TYR A 7 -38.38 -16.59 14.92
C TYR A 7 -37.26 -16.42 13.85
N LEU A 8 -36.48 -15.33 13.74
CA LEU A 8 -35.68 -14.59 14.72
C LEU A 8 -34.64 -15.47 15.43
N ILE A 9 -33.62 -15.86 14.67
CA ILE A 9 -32.26 -16.16 15.13
C ILE A 9 -31.37 -15.42 14.12
N SER A 10 -31.06 -14.14 14.29
CA SER A 10 -30.16 -13.56 15.28
C SER A 10 -28.78 -14.23 15.29
N ILE A 11 -27.84 -13.53 14.66
CA ILE A 11 -26.43 -13.44 15.07
C ILE A 11 -25.57 -14.63 14.62
N LEU A 12 -25.07 -14.50 13.39
CA LEU A 12 -23.62 -14.57 13.19
C LEU A 12 -23.26 -13.67 12.00
N CYS A 13 -23.53 -12.36 12.14
CA CYS A 13 -22.71 -11.37 11.45
C CYS A 13 -21.32 -11.50 12.06
N VAL A 14 -20.49 -12.36 11.47
CA VAL A 14 -19.06 -12.40 11.72
C VAL A 14 -18.56 -11.04 11.26
N SER A 15 -18.55 -10.14 12.23
CA SER A 15 -18.04 -8.80 12.07
C SER A 15 -16.54 -9.02 12.01
N PHE A 16 -16.02 -9.17 10.79
CA PHE A 16 -14.61 -8.93 10.55
C PHE A 16 -14.39 -7.44 10.76
N THR A 17 -14.39 -7.01 12.02
CA THR A 17 -13.61 -5.87 12.43
C THR A 17 -12.17 -6.31 12.31
N LEU A 18 -11.67 -6.31 11.08
CA LEU A 18 -10.26 -6.07 10.84
C LEU A 18 -10.00 -4.73 11.51
N LYS A 19 -9.53 -4.82 12.75
CA LYS A 19 -8.93 -3.71 13.45
C LYS A 19 -7.77 -3.33 12.54
N ALA A 20 -8.02 -2.33 11.69
CA ALA A 20 -7.02 -1.64 10.92
C ALA A 20 -6.05 -1.12 11.98
N GLU A 21 -5.07 -1.94 12.29
CA GLU A 21 -4.00 -1.62 13.20
C GLU A 21 -3.29 -0.47 12.50
N GLU A 22 -3.66 0.72 12.96
CA GLU A 22 -3.22 2.05 12.57
C GLU A 22 -1.80 1.99 12.01
N VAL A 23 -1.68 1.93 10.68
CA VAL A 23 -0.48 2.39 9.99
C VAL A 23 -0.52 3.91 10.05
N THR A 24 -0.38 4.46 11.26
CA THR A 24 -0.23 5.89 11.47
C THR A 24 1.13 6.28 10.91
N LEU A 25 1.11 6.89 9.73
CA LEU A 25 2.25 7.58 9.17
C LEU A 25 2.42 8.86 9.99
N GLU A 26 3.40 8.85 10.92
CA GLU A 26 3.80 10.03 11.67
C GLU A 26 3.97 11.23 10.71
N SER A 27 3.40 12.37 11.09
CA SER A 27 3.45 13.60 10.31
C SER A 27 4.88 14.18 10.34
N LEU A 28 5.77 13.68 9.50
CA LEU A 28 7.01 14.37 9.20
C LEU A 28 6.71 15.50 8.22
N HIS A 29 7.18 16.71 8.53
CA HIS A 29 7.25 17.80 7.56
C HIS A 29 7.90 17.27 6.29
N ALA A 30 7.24 17.48 5.15
CA ALA A 30 7.60 16.93 3.85
C ALA A 30 9.08 17.17 3.53
N ALA A 31 9.90 16.15 3.77
CA ALA A 31 11.17 15.96 3.10
C ALA A 31 10.93 14.80 2.13
N GLU A 32 11.15 15.06 0.84
CA GLU A 32 11.11 14.01 -0.17
C GLU A 32 12.10 12.90 0.19
N GLY A 33 11.72 11.66 -0.05
CA GLY A 33 12.63 10.54 0.18
C GLY A 33 11.97 9.18 0.18
N ALA A 34 12.81 8.17 0.38
CA ALA A 34 12.40 6.79 0.45
C ALA A 34 13.01 6.10 1.68
N VAL A 35 12.28 5.16 2.26
CA VAL A 35 12.78 4.26 3.29
C VAL A 35 12.50 2.83 2.86
N LEU A 36 13.55 2.04 2.69
CA LEU A 36 13.47 0.63 2.37
C LEU A 36 13.90 -0.21 3.57
N ASN A 37 13.02 -1.07 4.06
CA ASN A 37 13.31 -2.04 5.11
C ASN A 37 13.17 -3.47 4.57
N CYS A 38 14.22 -4.27 4.73
CA CYS A 38 14.27 -5.64 4.26
C CYS A 38 14.46 -6.61 5.43
N THR A 39 13.55 -7.58 5.54
CA THR A 39 13.66 -8.72 6.45
C THR A 39 13.76 -10.01 5.63
N LYS A 40 13.81 -11.19 6.24
CA LYS A 40 13.96 -12.44 5.47
C LYS A 40 12.81 -12.69 4.49
N ASP A 41 11.59 -12.38 4.92
CA ASP A 41 10.32 -12.75 4.31
C ASP A 41 9.45 -11.54 3.92
N ARG A 42 9.79 -10.34 4.39
CA ARG A 42 9.08 -9.10 4.05
C ARG A 42 10.00 -7.94 3.65
N LEU A 43 9.58 -7.17 2.65
CA LEU A 43 10.13 -5.89 2.24
C LEU A 43 9.06 -4.80 2.44
N ASP A 44 9.44 -3.66 3.01
CA ASP A 44 8.58 -2.50 3.26
C ASP A 44 9.27 -1.26 2.67
N LEU A 45 8.73 -0.75 1.57
CA LEU A 45 9.17 0.48 0.92
C LEU A 45 8.16 1.59 1.25
N ARG A 46 8.66 2.72 1.74
CA ARG A 46 7.87 3.93 1.98
C ARG A 46 8.44 5.05 1.15
N LEU A 47 7.57 5.74 0.42
CA LEU A 47 7.89 6.91 -0.37
C LEU A 47 7.18 8.11 0.21
N TYR A 48 7.90 9.21 0.32
CA TYR A 48 7.41 10.49 0.80
C TYR A 48 7.67 11.51 -0.30
N GLY A 49 6.60 12.10 -0.83
CA GLY A 49 6.65 13.18 -1.81
C GLY A 49 5.89 14.41 -1.30
N GLU A 50 5.99 15.49 -2.05
CA GLU A 50 5.31 16.75 -1.73
C GLU A 50 3.77 16.61 -1.71
N THR A 51 3.23 15.81 -2.64
CA THR A 51 1.78 15.65 -2.85
C THR A 51 1.25 14.26 -2.57
N SER A 52 2.12 13.33 -2.17
CA SER A 52 1.72 11.95 -1.89
C SER A 52 2.65 11.26 -0.89
N ARG A 53 2.13 10.23 -0.21
CA ARG A 53 2.96 9.18 0.40
C ARG A 53 2.50 7.84 -0.12
N SER A 54 3.44 6.92 -0.31
CA SER A 54 3.14 5.56 -0.69
C SER A 54 3.80 4.58 0.27
N LYS A 55 3.14 3.45 0.50
CA LYS A 55 3.69 2.30 1.19
C LYS A 55 3.46 1.07 0.34
N ILE A 56 4.55 0.40 -0.03
CA ILE A 56 4.55 -0.85 -0.78
C ILE A 56 5.15 -1.93 0.13
N ILE A 57 4.38 -2.99 0.40
CA ILE A 57 4.80 -4.14 1.18
C ILE A 57 4.88 -5.34 0.25
N VAL A 58 6.01 -6.03 0.25
CA VAL A 58 6.20 -7.29 -0.47
C VAL A 58 6.41 -8.41 0.53
N ILE A 59 5.66 -9.51 0.38
CA ILE A 59 5.72 -10.69 1.25
C ILE A 59 6.09 -11.91 0.40
N LYS A 60 7.13 -12.64 0.81
CA LYS A 60 7.51 -13.90 0.15
C LYS A 60 6.47 -14.99 0.45
N SER A 61 5.93 -15.61 -0.59
CA SER A 61 4.96 -16.70 -0.49
C SER A 61 5.35 -17.86 -1.40
N LYS A 62 6.05 -18.85 -0.85
CA LYS A 62 6.57 -20.03 -1.57
C LYS A 62 7.34 -19.67 -2.84
N ASN A 63 6.65 -19.61 -3.98
CA ASN A 63 7.20 -19.39 -5.32
C ASN A 63 6.67 -18.09 -5.97
N THR A 64 6.04 -17.23 -5.18
CA THR A 64 5.44 -15.96 -5.61
C THR A 64 5.66 -14.90 -4.54
N PHE A 65 5.51 -13.64 -4.91
CA PHE A 65 5.50 -12.51 -4.00
C PHE A 65 4.11 -11.92 -3.96
N GLU A 66 3.56 -11.71 -2.77
CA GLU A 66 2.35 -10.91 -2.60
C GLU A 66 2.77 -9.46 -2.40
N VAL A 67 2.19 -8.55 -3.19
CA VAL A 67 2.45 -7.12 -3.10
C VAL A 67 1.18 -6.40 -2.70
N LEU A 68 1.31 -5.56 -1.67
CA LEU A 68 0.29 -4.67 -1.15
C LEU A 68 0.79 -3.24 -1.29
N SER A 69 0.11 -2.40 -2.04
CA SER A 69 0.44 -0.97 -2.11
C SER A 69 -0.74 -0.11 -1.64
N ASN A 70 -0.40 0.96 -0.92
CA ASN A 70 -1.33 2.01 -0.56
C ASN A 70 -0.64 3.35 -0.81
N THR A 71 -1.24 4.16 -1.68
CA THR A 71 -0.79 5.52 -1.99
C THR A 71 -1.86 6.51 -1.60
N GLU A 72 -1.50 7.45 -0.74
CA GLU A 72 -2.34 8.57 -0.34
C GLU A 72 -1.87 9.83 -1.04
N TYR A 73 -2.82 10.56 -1.64
CA TYR A 73 -2.59 11.87 -2.24
C TYR A 73 -3.23 12.94 -1.38
N TYR A 74 -2.54 14.06 -1.25
CA TYR A 74 -3.03 15.22 -0.49
C TYR A 74 -3.03 16.44 -1.37
N ASN A 75 -3.93 17.36 -1.03
CA ASN A 75 -3.83 18.71 -1.55
C ASN A 75 -2.66 19.42 -0.88
N ILE A 76 -1.89 20.17 -1.67
CA ILE A 76 -1.02 21.22 -1.14
C ILE A 76 -1.93 22.39 -0.76
N PRO A 77 -2.07 22.73 0.52
CA PRO A 77 -2.90 23.84 0.93
C PRO A 77 -2.26 25.15 0.46
N ILE A 78 -2.93 25.88 -0.44
CA ILE A 78 -2.51 27.22 -0.87
C ILE A 78 -3.15 28.24 0.07
N GLY A 79 -2.36 28.80 0.99
CA GLY A 79 -2.83 29.83 1.92
C GLY A 79 -2.47 31.25 1.48
N TYR A 80 -3.36 32.21 1.77
CA TYR A 80 -3.07 33.64 1.76
C TYR A 80 -3.32 34.18 3.18
N TYR A 81 -2.24 34.57 3.86
CA TYR A 81 -2.21 35.14 5.22
C TYR A 81 -2.91 34.31 6.33
N ASP A 82 -2.09 33.78 7.24
CA ASP A 82 -2.44 33.40 8.62
C ASP A 82 -3.55 32.35 8.79
N GLN A 83 -3.37 31.18 8.16
CA GLN A 83 -4.17 29.99 8.45
C GLN A 83 -3.27 28.81 8.79
N ASN A 84 -3.69 27.99 9.76
CA ASN A 84 -3.13 26.66 10.01
C ASN A 84 -3.45 25.76 8.81
N LEU A 85 -2.63 25.85 7.77
CA LEU A 85 -2.73 25.05 6.55
C LEU A 85 -2.42 23.59 6.90
N LYS A 86 -3.42 22.73 6.75
CA LYS A 86 -3.26 21.28 6.88
C LYS A 86 -3.50 20.65 5.52
N SER A 87 -2.57 19.80 5.09
CA SER A 87 -2.80 18.94 3.93
C SER A 87 -3.83 17.89 4.31
N GLU A 88 -4.91 17.80 3.53
CA GLU A 88 -5.94 16.79 3.69
C GLU A 88 -5.75 15.70 2.64
N THR A 89 -5.86 14.44 3.05
CA THR A 89 -5.88 13.31 2.12
C THR A 89 -7.14 13.40 1.27
N VAL A 90 -6.96 13.54 -0.04
CA VAL A 90 -8.07 13.68 -1.00
C VAL A 90 -8.40 12.39 -1.71
N PHE A 91 -7.43 11.48 -1.81
CA PHE A 91 -7.56 10.27 -2.59
C PHE A 91 -6.62 9.20 -2.07
N ILE A 92 -7.10 7.95 -2.02
CA ILE A 92 -6.33 6.79 -1.60
C ILE A 92 -6.47 5.73 -2.68
N VAL A 93 -5.34 5.15 -3.08
CA VAL A 93 -5.26 4.03 -4.03
C VAL A 93 -4.67 2.85 -3.32
N GLU A 94 -5.43 1.75 -3.27
CA GLU A 94 -4.97 0.48 -2.70
C GLU A 94 -4.88 -0.57 -3.80
N ASN A 95 -3.73 -1.24 -3.91
CA ASN A 95 -3.56 -2.35 -4.84
C ASN A 95 -3.08 -3.61 -4.10
N LYS A 96 -3.55 -4.75 -4.58
CA LYS A 96 -3.04 -6.06 -4.21
C LYS A 96 -2.85 -6.91 -5.45
N TYR A 97 -1.64 -7.42 -5.62
CA TYR A 97 -1.24 -8.21 -6.77
C TYR A 97 -0.14 -9.21 -6.42
N PHE A 98 0.11 -10.15 -7.32
CA PHE A 98 1.12 -11.19 -7.15
C PHE A 98 2.16 -11.10 -8.24
N VAL A 99 3.42 -11.26 -7.85
CA VAL A 99 4.58 -11.25 -8.73
C VAL A 99 5.26 -12.60 -8.72
N LYS A 100 5.77 -13.02 -9.87
CA LYS A 100 6.64 -14.18 -10.02
C LYS A 100 7.61 -13.91 -11.16
N ASN A 101 8.90 -14.13 -10.95
CA ASN A 101 9.93 -13.92 -11.98
C ASN A 101 9.87 -12.49 -12.57
N ASN A 102 9.75 -11.47 -11.73
CA ASN A 102 9.56 -10.07 -12.13
C ASN A 102 8.30 -9.79 -12.99
N GLU A 103 7.33 -10.69 -13.05
CA GLU A 103 6.08 -10.50 -13.80
C GLU A 103 4.87 -10.50 -12.89
N ILE A 104 3.92 -9.58 -13.15
CA ILE A 104 2.62 -9.55 -12.47
C ILE A 104 1.76 -10.69 -13.03
N ILE A 105 1.54 -11.72 -12.21
CA ILE A 105 0.78 -12.92 -12.60
C ILE A 105 -0.72 -12.82 -12.27
N SER A 106 -1.09 -11.97 -11.32
CA SER A 106 -2.49 -11.67 -11.01
C SER A 106 -2.62 -10.37 -10.23
N ALA A 107 -3.72 -9.65 -10.46
CA ALA A 107 -4.12 -8.49 -9.67
C ALA A 107 -5.58 -8.69 -9.24
N ILE A 108 -5.93 -8.21 -8.04
CA ILE A 108 -7.32 -8.34 -7.52
C ILE A 108 -8.32 -7.56 -8.38
N SER A 109 -7.88 -6.46 -8.99
CA SER A 109 -8.70 -5.65 -9.89
C SER A 109 -8.28 -5.83 -11.36
N LEU A 110 -9.26 -6.04 -12.23
CA LEU A 110 -9.08 -6.14 -13.69
C LEU A 110 -9.12 -4.77 -14.39
N ASP A 111 -9.35 -3.69 -13.66
CA ASP A 111 -9.39 -2.35 -14.23
C ASP A 111 -7.97 -1.92 -14.70
N PRO A 112 -7.82 -1.41 -15.94
CA PRO A 112 -6.54 -1.00 -16.51
C PRO A 112 -5.72 -0.05 -15.63
N ILE A 113 -6.38 0.81 -14.85
CA ILE A 113 -5.71 1.74 -13.93
C ILE A 113 -4.94 0.98 -12.85
N TYR A 114 -5.53 -0.08 -12.29
CA TYR A 114 -4.88 -0.90 -11.26
C TYR A 114 -3.72 -1.70 -11.83
N LYS A 115 -3.84 -2.17 -13.08
CA LYS A 115 -2.73 -2.84 -13.78
C LYS A 115 -1.56 -1.89 -14.00
N LYS A 116 -1.83 -0.64 -14.38
CA LYS A 116 -0.81 0.40 -14.53
C LYS A 116 -0.12 0.66 -13.19
N ASN A 117 -0.89 0.90 -12.12
CA ASN A 117 -0.34 1.14 -10.79
C ASN A 117 0.56 0.00 -10.31
N ALA A 118 0.15 -1.26 -10.51
CA ALA A 118 0.97 -2.42 -10.15
C ALA A 118 2.28 -2.50 -10.94
N THR A 119 2.27 -2.04 -12.20
CA THR A 119 3.48 -1.97 -13.05
C THR A 119 4.41 -0.86 -12.58
N ASP A 120 3.85 0.31 -12.25
CA ASP A 120 4.60 1.45 -11.71
C ASP A 120 5.23 1.08 -10.36
N ASP A 121 4.47 0.46 -9.46
CA ASP A 121 4.95 -0.05 -8.16
C ASP A 121 6.08 -1.07 -8.33
N LEU A 122 5.98 -1.99 -9.31
CA LEU A 122 7.02 -2.98 -9.58
C LEU A 122 8.31 -2.34 -10.11
N SER A 123 8.20 -1.32 -10.97
CA SER A 123 9.35 -0.55 -11.43
C SER A 123 10.07 0.13 -10.26
N ILE A 124 9.30 0.82 -9.41
CA ILE A 124 9.80 1.50 -8.20
C ILE A 124 10.52 0.51 -7.27
N LEU A 125 9.93 -0.67 -7.05
CA LEU A 125 10.55 -1.71 -6.22
C LEU A 125 11.88 -2.20 -6.81
N SER A 126 11.94 -2.37 -8.14
CA SER A 126 13.16 -2.78 -8.84
C SER A 126 14.27 -1.74 -8.67
N ASP A 127 13.94 -0.46 -8.85
CA ASP A 127 14.90 0.65 -8.70
C ASP A 127 15.42 0.74 -7.26
N ALA A 128 14.52 0.68 -6.27
CA ALA A 128 14.88 0.73 -4.85
C ALA A 128 15.77 -0.47 -4.42
N LEU A 129 15.51 -1.67 -4.95
CA LEU A 129 16.34 -2.84 -4.69
C LEU A 129 17.70 -2.73 -5.37
N SER A 130 17.76 -2.21 -6.60
CA SER A 130 19.02 -1.98 -7.31
C SER A 130 19.92 -1.02 -6.53
N GLU A 131 19.39 0.13 -6.13
CA GLU A 131 20.13 1.12 -5.32
C GLU A 131 20.59 0.51 -3.99
N ALA A 132 19.73 -0.23 -3.29
CA ALA A 132 20.09 -0.89 -2.05
C ALA A 132 21.22 -1.93 -2.23
N HIS A 133 21.23 -2.67 -3.35
CA HIS A 133 22.26 -3.65 -3.66
C HIS A 133 23.62 -2.99 -3.96
N GLU A 134 23.64 -1.88 -4.70
CA GLU A 134 24.86 -1.07 -4.91
C GLU A 134 25.47 -0.62 -3.58
N ASP A 135 24.61 -0.35 -2.59
CA ASP A 135 24.94 0.01 -1.22
C ASP A 135 25.26 -1.17 -0.28
N ASN A 136 25.30 -2.41 -0.81
CA ASN A 136 25.47 -3.65 -0.03
C ASN A 136 24.39 -3.90 1.05
N LYS A 137 23.18 -3.37 0.84
CA LYS A 137 21.99 -3.59 1.68
C LYS A 137 21.01 -4.51 0.95
N CYS A 138 20.07 -5.10 1.68
CA CYS A 138 18.96 -5.90 1.13
C CYS A 138 19.32 -7.08 0.20
N LEU A 139 20.59 -7.51 0.12
CA LEU A 139 21.12 -8.51 -0.84
C LEU A 139 20.39 -9.87 -0.89
N SER A 140 19.57 -10.19 0.10
CA SER A 140 18.73 -11.39 0.12
C SER A 140 17.39 -11.24 -0.63
N TRP A 141 17.18 -10.11 -1.30
CA TRP A 141 15.96 -9.79 -2.02
C TRP A 141 16.20 -9.73 -3.52
N SER A 142 15.37 -10.47 -4.23
CA SER A 142 15.12 -10.33 -5.65
C SER A 142 13.64 -10.70 -5.85
N LEU A 143 13.00 -10.06 -6.83
CA LEU A 143 11.64 -10.40 -7.25
C LEU A 143 11.65 -11.40 -8.44
N GLU A 144 12.84 -11.85 -8.84
CA GLU A 144 13.08 -12.94 -9.78
C GLU A 144 12.65 -14.31 -9.24
#